data_AF-A0A0F9LR04-F1
#
_entry.id   AF-A0A0F9LR04-F1
#
_cell.length_a   1.000
_cell.length_b   1.000
_cell.length_c   1.000
_cell.angle_alpha   90.00
_cell.angle_beta   90.00
_cell.angle_gamma   90.00
#
_symmetry.space_group_name_H-M   'P 1'
#
loop_
_entity.id
_entity.type
_entity.pdbx_description
1 polymer ?
#
loop_
_entity_poly.entity_id
_entity_poly.type
_entity_poly.pdbx_seq_one_letter_code
_entity_poly.pdbx_strand_id
1 'polypeptide(L)'
;MNSVFFSILFVFSIIFGQAQDPNKSFIVRYIADIPQIDGILDEPVWKTVDGPHKFQQYFPSDSILAEQPTSIQMFTNGTTLYIGLKIYSTGNEWVIPSLERDFRAGGNDNISLMFDTFNDGTNAFLFGINPLG
;
A
#
# COMPACT_ATOMS: atom_id res chain seq x y z
N MET A 1 -20.37 3.72 44.00
CA MET A 1 -20.72 3.00 42.75
C MET A 1 -20.12 3.63 41.48
N ASN A 2 -19.59 4.86 41.53
CA ASN A 2 -19.08 5.55 40.35
C ASN A 2 -17.59 5.26 40.03
N SER A 3 -16.75 5.00 41.05
CA SER A 3 -15.31 4.76 40.84
C SER A 3 -15.01 3.45 40.12
N VAL A 4 -15.72 2.37 40.48
CA VAL A 4 -15.57 1.05 39.84
C VAL A 4 -16.01 1.09 38.37
N PHE A 5 -17.08 1.82 38.05
CA PHE A 5 -17.54 1.99 36.69
C PHE A 5 -16.53 2.75 35.82
N PHE A 6 -15.93 3.82 36.33
CA PHE A 6 -14.85 4.55 35.65
C PHE A 6 -13.60 3.69 35.44
N SER A 7 -13.22 2.86 36.42
CA SER A 7 -12.09 1.94 36.27
C SER A 7 -12.36 0.87 35.20
N ILE A 8 -13.58 0.32 35.13
CA ILE A 8 -13.97 -0.65 34.09
C ILE A 8 -13.95 0.00 32.70
N LEU A 9 -14.47 1.24 32.58
CA LEU A 9 -14.45 1.98 31.30
C LEU A 9 -13.02 2.28 30.83
N PHE A 10 -12.13 2.62 31.76
CA PHE A 10 -10.72 2.90 31.44
C PHE A 10 -9.97 1.64 30.98
N VAL A 11 -10.21 0.49 31.62
CA VAL A 11 -9.62 -0.80 31.21
C VAL A 11 -10.18 -1.25 29.85
N PHE A 12 -11.45 -1.00 29.56
CA PHE A 12 -12.04 -1.31 28.25
C PHE A 12 -11.38 -0.51 27.12
N SER A 13 -11.15 0.81 27.30
CA SER A 13 -10.50 1.64 26.29
C SER A 13 -9.07 1.21 25.92
N ILE A 14 -8.33 0.60 26.86
CA ILE A 14 -6.96 0.13 26.61
C ILE A 14 -6.96 -1.12 25.72
N ILE A 15 -7.98 -1.99 25.85
CA ILE A 15 -8.06 -3.27 25.11
C ILE A 15 -8.48 -3.03 23.64
N PHE A 16 -9.31 -2.04 23.37
CA PHE A 16 -9.79 -1.72 22.01
C PHE A 16 -8.91 -0.69 21.26
N GLY A 17 -7.86 -0.15 21.90
CA GLY A 17 -7.00 0.89 21.32
C GLY A 17 -5.93 0.40 20.33
N GLN A 18 -5.89 -0.88 19.99
CA GLN A 18 -4.90 -1.44 19.05
C GLN A 18 -5.40 -1.31 17.60
N ALA A 19 -5.43 -0.08 17.07
CA ALA A 19 -5.99 0.21 15.74
C ALA A 19 -5.04 -0.09 14.57
N GLN A 20 -3.76 -0.32 14.83
CA GLN A 20 -2.76 -0.61 13.79
C GLN A 20 -2.00 -1.87 14.17
N ASP A 21 -1.94 -2.84 13.26
CA ASP A 21 -1.06 -4.01 13.42
C ASP A 21 0.39 -3.53 13.23
N PRO A 22 1.19 -3.45 14.30
CA PRO A 22 2.56 -2.94 14.22
C PRO A 22 3.49 -3.88 13.45
N ASN A 23 3.01 -5.04 13.00
CA ASN A 23 3.84 -6.09 12.40
C ASN A 23 3.84 -6.10 10.87
N LYS A 24 3.11 -5.19 10.19
CA LYS A 24 3.14 -5.13 8.72
C LYS A 24 4.44 -4.51 8.23
N SER A 25 5.44 -5.37 8.01
CA SER A 25 6.76 -4.99 7.50
C SER A 25 7.26 -6.03 6.51
N PHE A 26 8.19 -5.62 5.64
CA PHE A 26 8.88 -6.47 4.68
C PHE A 26 10.27 -5.88 4.40
N ILE A 27 11.14 -6.65 3.73
CA ILE A 27 12.52 -6.23 3.44
C ILE A 27 12.64 -5.85 1.96
N VAL A 28 13.07 -4.61 1.71
CA VAL A 28 13.50 -4.15 0.38
C VAL A 28 14.97 -4.51 0.20
N ARG A 29 15.29 -5.34 -0.81
CA ARG A 29 16.67 -5.80 -1.05
C ARG A 29 17.46 -4.81 -1.92
N TYR A 30 18.77 -4.77 -1.72
CA TYR A 30 19.70 -4.10 -2.64
C TYR A 30 19.96 -5.00 -3.86
N ILE A 31 19.80 -4.46 -5.07
CA ILE A 31 20.11 -5.12 -6.35
C ILE A 31 20.86 -4.12 -7.23
N ALA A 32 22.03 -4.53 -7.74
CA ALA A 32 22.87 -3.68 -8.58
C ALA A 32 22.36 -3.61 -10.03
N ASP A 33 21.85 -4.73 -10.55
CA ASP A 33 21.37 -4.82 -11.92
C ASP A 33 19.98 -4.17 -12.05
N ILE A 34 19.87 -3.24 -13.00
CA ILE A 34 18.65 -2.48 -13.24
C ILE A 34 17.85 -3.17 -14.36
N PRO A 35 16.59 -3.57 -14.13
CA PRO A 35 15.74 -4.16 -15.15
C PRO A 35 15.34 -3.12 -16.19
N GLN A 36 14.80 -3.60 -17.32
CA GLN A 36 14.20 -2.71 -18.30
C GLN A 36 12.91 -2.13 -17.69
N ILE A 37 12.66 -0.84 -17.88
CA ILE A 37 11.47 -0.18 -17.34
C ILE A 37 10.46 -0.01 -18.47
N ASP A 38 9.75 -1.09 -18.79
CA ASP A 38 8.71 -1.12 -19.84
C ASP A 38 7.32 -1.54 -19.33
N GLY A 39 7.19 -1.80 -18.03
CA GLY A 39 5.95 -2.22 -17.38
C GLY A 39 5.66 -3.72 -17.44
N ILE A 40 6.55 -4.53 -18.03
CA ILE A 40 6.46 -5.98 -18.06
C ILE A 40 7.36 -6.54 -16.95
N LEU A 41 6.79 -7.28 -16.00
CA LEU A 41 7.53 -7.84 -14.85
C LEU A 41 8.09 -9.23 -15.16
N ASP A 42 8.86 -9.38 -16.23
CA ASP A 42 9.39 -10.68 -16.67
C ASP A 42 10.89 -10.90 -16.35
N GLU A 43 11.59 -9.86 -15.89
CA GLU A 43 12.99 -10.01 -15.48
C GLU A 43 13.16 -10.89 -14.24
N PRO A 44 14.30 -11.61 -14.12
CA PRO A 44 14.54 -12.52 -13.00
C PRO A 44 14.50 -11.88 -11.62
N VAL A 45 14.86 -10.59 -11.50
CA VAL A 45 14.89 -9.86 -10.22
C VAL A 45 13.53 -9.92 -9.52
N TRP A 46 12.44 -9.75 -10.28
CA TRP A 46 11.06 -9.77 -9.77
C TRP A 46 10.67 -11.09 -9.11
N LYS A 47 11.38 -12.19 -9.38
CA LYS A 47 11.12 -13.49 -8.73
C LYS A 47 11.82 -13.65 -7.39
N THR A 48 12.74 -12.75 -7.04
CA THR A 48 13.60 -12.86 -5.85
C THR A 48 13.32 -11.81 -4.78
N VAL A 49 12.58 -10.75 -5.16
CA VAL A 49 12.25 -9.63 -4.30
C VAL A 49 10.86 -9.81 -3.69
N ASP A 50 10.66 -9.24 -2.51
CA ASP A 50 9.42 -9.35 -1.74
C ASP A 50 8.68 -8.00 -1.74
N GLY A 51 7.49 -7.97 -1.17
CA GLY A 51 6.73 -6.76 -0.97
C GLY A 51 5.58 -6.91 0.02
N PRO A 52 4.80 -5.84 0.21
CA PRO A 52 3.65 -5.86 1.09
C PRO A 52 2.58 -6.83 0.55
N HIS A 53 1.93 -7.53 1.47
CA HIS A 53 0.89 -8.53 1.19
C HIS A 53 -0.24 -8.40 2.22
N LYS A 54 -1.34 -9.14 2.02
CA LYS A 54 -2.55 -9.09 2.88
C LYS A 54 -3.13 -7.68 3.01
N PHE A 55 -3.33 -7.03 1.86
CA PHE A 55 -4.05 -5.77 1.79
C PHE A 55 -5.46 -5.93 2.37
N GLN A 56 -5.90 -4.92 3.10
CA GLN A 56 -7.24 -4.85 3.65
C GLN A 56 -8.09 -3.91 2.80
N GLN A 57 -9.40 -4.13 2.80
CA GLN A 57 -10.31 -3.11 2.29
C GLN A 57 -10.20 -1.85 3.17
N TYR A 58 -10.64 -0.71 2.64
CA TYR A 58 -10.81 0.52 3.43
C TYR A 58 -12.29 0.76 3.75
N PHE A 59 -13.14 0.51 2.76
CA PHE A 59 -14.59 0.57 2.85
C PHE A 59 -15.18 -0.64 2.09
N PRO A 60 -16.26 -1.28 2.58
CA PRO A 60 -17.05 -0.94 3.76
C PRO A 60 -16.47 -1.42 5.10
N SER A 61 -15.41 -2.23 5.11
CA SER A 61 -14.78 -2.73 6.34
C SER A 61 -13.26 -2.78 6.21
N ASP A 62 -12.56 -2.18 7.15
CA ASP A 62 -11.09 -2.22 7.24
C ASP A 62 -10.53 -3.49 7.90
N SER A 63 -11.42 -4.37 8.33
CA SER A 63 -11.10 -5.57 9.11
C SER A 63 -10.97 -6.82 8.24
N ILE A 64 -11.30 -6.74 6.95
CA ILE A 64 -11.26 -7.87 6.01
C ILE A 64 -10.22 -7.65 4.92
N LEU A 65 -9.73 -8.75 4.35
CA LEU A 65 -8.81 -8.71 3.22
C LEU A 65 -9.49 -8.13 1.98
N ALA A 66 -8.70 -7.42 1.16
CA ALA A 66 -9.12 -7.00 -0.17
C ALA A 66 -9.52 -8.23 -1.00
N GLU A 67 -10.66 -8.15 -1.66
CA GLU A 67 -11.17 -9.24 -2.50
C GLU A 67 -10.31 -9.46 -3.73
N GLN A 68 -9.85 -8.34 -4.31
CA GLN A 68 -8.95 -8.36 -5.45
C GLN A 68 -7.51 -8.34 -4.94
N PRO A 69 -6.69 -9.35 -5.28
CA PRO A 69 -5.30 -9.36 -4.86
C PRO A 69 -4.52 -8.24 -5.55
N THR A 70 -3.60 -7.64 -4.81
CA THR A 70 -2.59 -6.74 -5.34
C THR A 70 -1.23 -7.35 -4.99
N SER A 71 -0.37 -7.47 -6.00
CA SER A 71 1.02 -7.89 -5.82
C SER A 71 1.91 -6.68 -6.01
N ILE A 72 2.70 -6.38 -4.99
CA ILE A 72 3.70 -5.33 -5.02
C ILE A 72 5.04 -5.98 -4.73
N GLN A 73 6.06 -5.58 -5.47
CA GLN A 73 7.43 -6.07 -5.33
C GLN A 73 8.37 -4.89 -5.33
N MET A 74 9.35 -4.87 -4.43
CA MET A 74 10.25 -3.74 -4.29
C MET A 74 11.72 -4.14 -4.10
N PHE A 75 12.60 -3.40 -4.74
CA PHE A 75 14.04 -3.43 -4.49
C PHE A 75 14.66 -2.06 -4.71
N THR A 76 15.90 -1.87 -4.28
CA THR A 76 16.64 -0.62 -4.49
C THR A 76 18.02 -0.90 -5.05
N ASN A 77 18.58 0.03 -5.82
CA ASN A 77 20.00 0.03 -6.18
C ASN A 77 20.83 1.00 -5.32
N GLY A 78 20.28 1.49 -4.20
CA GLY A 78 20.90 2.44 -3.28
C GLY A 78 20.58 3.90 -3.58
N THR A 79 20.14 4.24 -4.79
CA THR A 79 19.71 5.60 -5.17
C THR A 79 18.26 5.67 -5.64
N THR A 80 17.72 4.54 -6.09
CA THR A 80 16.39 4.44 -6.69
C THR A 80 15.65 3.28 -6.07
N LEU A 81 14.38 3.50 -5.73
CA LEU A 81 13.45 2.45 -5.33
C LEU A 81 12.66 2.01 -6.58
N TYR A 82 12.78 0.73 -6.93
CA TYR A 82 12.05 0.12 -8.03
C TYR A 82 10.86 -0.63 -7.47
N ILE A 83 9.70 -0.42 -8.09
CA ILE A 83 8.42 -0.94 -7.59
C ILE A 83 7.67 -1.58 -8.76
N GLY A 84 7.50 -2.90 -8.68
CA GLY A 84 6.64 -3.66 -9.57
C GLY A 84 5.23 -3.72 -8.98
N LEU A 85 4.23 -3.34 -9.78
CA LEU A 85 2.83 -3.34 -9.37
C LEU A 85 2.04 -4.25 -10.30
N LYS A 86 1.31 -5.21 -9.73
CA LYS A 86 0.36 -6.04 -10.45
C LYS A 86 -0.97 -6.06 -9.69
N ILE A 87 -1.95 -5.35 -10.24
CA ILE A 87 -3.29 -5.25 -9.69
C ILE A 87 -4.21 -6.18 -10.48
N TYR A 88 -4.93 -7.06 -9.78
CA TYR A 88 -5.93 -7.91 -10.40
C TYR A 88 -7.30 -7.22 -10.34
N SER A 89 -8.10 -7.37 -11.38
CA SER A 89 -9.46 -6.83 -11.45
C SER A 89 -10.42 -7.87 -11.99
N THR A 90 -11.70 -7.71 -11.66
CA THR A 90 -12.79 -8.55 -12.15
C THR A 90 -13.08 -8.33 -13.64
N GLY A 91 -12.62 -7.22 -14.22
CA GLY A 91 -12.82 -6.89 -15.62
C GLY A 91 -11.83 -5.84 -16.13
N ASN A 92 -12.06 -5.38 -17.36
CA ASN A 92 -11.19 -4.43 -18.06
C ASN A 92 -11.85 -3.07 -18.30
N GLU A 93 -12.98 -2.79 -17.65
CA GLU A 93 -13.69 -1.52 -17.75
C GLU A 93 -13.25 -0.60 -16.61
N TRP A 94 -12.18 0.14 -16.85
CA TRP A 94 -11.60 1.06 -15.87
C TRP A 94 -12.31 2.41 -15.87
N VAL A 95 -12.60 2.95 -14.70
CA VAL A 95 -13.11 4.30 -14.54
C VAL A 95 -11.94 5.28 -14.52
N ILE A 96 -11.63 5.91 -15.67
CA ILE A 96 -10.50 6.83 -15.82
C ILE A 96 -11.00 8.18 -16.35
N PRO A 97 -11.30 9.15 -15.47
CA PRO A 97 -11.88 10.43 -15.89
C PRO A 97 -10.90 11.39 -16.60
N SER A 98 -9.59 11.19 -16.44
CA SER A 98 -8.55 12.04 -17.05
C SER A 98 -7.28 11.24 -17.34
N LEU A 99 -6.59 11.61 -18.41
CA LEU A 99 -5.24 11.14 -18.79
C LEU A 99 -4.15 12.18 -18.50
N GLU A 100 -4.54 13.29 -17.87
CA GLU A 100 -3.58 14.32 -17.46
C GLU A 100 -2.74 13.82 -16.30
N ARG A 101 -1.47 14.21 -16.31
CA ARG A 101 -0.61 14.10 -15.13
C ARG A 101 -1.23 14.92 -13.99
N ASP A 102 -1.05 14.47 -12.75
CA ASP A 102 -1.57 15.12 -11.54
C ASP A 102 -3.12 15.16 -11.45
N PHE A 103 -3.78 14.10 -11.93
CA PHE A 103 -5.23 13.95 -11.88
C PHE A 103 -5.78 13.81 -10.44
N ARG A 104 -7.08 14.07 -10.27
CA ARG A 104 -7.78 13.78 -9.01
C ARG A 104 -8.13 12.30 -8.92
N ALA A 105 -7.57 11.60 -7.93
CA ALA A 105 -7.77 10.16 -7.75
C ALA A 105 -9.19 9.75 -7.30
N GLY A 106 -9.98 10.68 -6.75
CA GLY A 106 -11.32 10.38 -6.26
C GLY A 106 -12.27 9.90 -7.37
N GLY A 107 -12.82 8.69 -7.23
CA GLY A 107 -13.72 8.09 -8.22
C GLY A 107 -13.02 7.54 -9.47
N ASN A 108 -11.69 7.39 -9.43
CA ASN A 108 -10.88 6.78 -10.48
C ASN A 108 -10.36 5.41 -10.01
N ASP A 109 -10.24 4.45 -10.91
CA ASP A 109 -9.42 3.26 -10.67
C ASP A 109 -7.94 3.67 -10.63
N ASN A 110 -7.33 3.54 -9.46
CA ASN A 110 -5.95 3.98 -9.26
C ASN A 110 -5.23 3.17 -8.19
N ILE A 111 -3.91 3.24 -8.22
CA ILE A 111 -3.06 2.82 -7.11
C ILE A 111 -2.22 4.02 -6.67
N SER A 112 -2.11 4.19 -5.36
CA SER A 112 -1.31 5.24 -4.74
C SER A 112 -0.32 4.63 -3.74
N LEU A 113 0.91 5.10 -3.78
CA LEU A 113 2.00 4.75 -2.88
C LEU A 113 2.36 6.00 -2.07
N MET A 114 2.39 5.86 -0.75
CA MET A 114 2.72 6.94 0.17
C MET A 114 3.97 6.59 0.96
N PHE A 115 4.94 7.49 0.97
CA PHE A 115 6.23 7.31 1.66
C PHE A 115 6.44 8.43 2.67
N ASP A 116 6.35 8.09 3.94
CA ASP A 116 6.94 8.89 5.01
C ASP A 116 8.42 8.52 5.13
N THR A 117 9.28 9.33 4.52
CA THR A 117 10.72 9.05 4.43
C THR A 117 11.47 9.30 5.73
N PHE A 118 10.87 10.03 6.68
CA PHE A 118 11.46 10.30 8.00
C PHE A 118 10.85 9.44 9.10
N ASN A 119 9.75 8.75 8.80
CA ASN A 119 8.98 7.93 9.72
C ASN A 119 8.56 8.73 10.97
N ASP A 120 8.12 9.98 10.74
CA ASP A 120 7.70 10.93 11.78
C ASP A 120 6.18 11.10 11.88
N GLY A 121 5.43 10.47 10.97
CA GLY A 121 3.97 10.50 10.91
C GLY A 121 3.38 11.86 10.53
N THR A 122 4.19 12.80 10.04
CA THR A 122 3.78 14.19 9.79
C THR A 122 3.73 14.54 8.30
N ASN A 123 4.72 14.10 7.52
CA ASN A 123 4.79 14.40 6.08
C ASN A 123 5.08 13.15 5.26
N ALA A 124 4.58 13.13 4.02
CA ALA A 124 4.83 12.03 3.10
C ALA A 124 4.83 12.49 1.63
N PHE A 125 5.52 11.72 0.79
CA PHE A 125 5.41 11.82 -0.66
C PHE A 125 4.35 10.84 -1.15
N LEU A 126 3.47 11.29 -2.04
CA LEU A 126 2.45 10.46 -2.68
C LEU A 126 2.74 10.33 -4.17
N PHE A 127 2.73 9.10 -4.66
CA PHE A 127 2.81 8.76 -6.07
C PHE A 127 1.54 7.99 -6.44
N GLY A 128 0.78 8.50 -7.41
CA GLY A 128 -0.46 7.89 -7.88
C GLY A 128 -0.42 7.67 -9.38
N ILE A 129 -0.99 6.56 -9.83
CA ILE A 129 -1.09 6.20 -11.25
C ILE A 129 -2.43 5.51 -11.51
N ASN A 130 -2.95 5.65 -12.72
CA ASN A 130 -4.13 4.91 -13.17
C ASN A 130 -3.71 3.78 -14.15
N PRO A 131 -4.61 2.86 -14.55
CA PRO A 131 -4.27 1.75 -15.44
C PRO A 131 -3.66 2.14 -16.80
N LEU A 132 -3.82 3.39 -17.24
CA LEU A 132 -3.31 3.91 -18.52
C LEU A 132 -2.05 4.78 -18.38
N GLY A 133 -1.55 4.96 -17.15
CA GLY A 133 -0.44 5.87 -16.83
C GLY A 133 -0.95 7.20 -16.30
#